data_AF-A0A2A5T2V6-F1
#
_entry.id   AF-A0A2A5T2V6-F1
#
_cell.length_a   1.000
_cell.length_b   1.000
_cell.length_c   1.000
_cell.angle_alpha   90.00
_cell.angle_beta   90.00
_cell.angle_gamma   90.00
#
_symmetry.space_group_name_H-M   'P 1'
#
loop_
_entity.id
_entity.type
_entity.pdbx_description
1 polymer ?
#
loop_
_entity_poly.entity_id
_entity_poly.type
_entity_poly.pdbx_seq_one_letter_code
_entity_poly.pdbx_strand_id
1 'polypeptide(L)' 'MAKRGQGTRGWFYSFKLHLIINDQDDIILVMVTTTNIGDGKLMLDMTNNLLESLY' A
#
# COMPACT_ATOMS: atom_id res chain seq x y z
N MET A 1 4.71 -2.22 11.02
CA MET A 1 4.41 -3.64 11.38
C MET A 1 2.90 -3.81 11.45
N ALA A 2 2.34 -4.83 10.80
CA ALA A 2 0.89 -5.07 10.79
C ALA A 2 0.41 -5.39 12.21
N LYS A 3 -0.72 -4.80 12.63
CA LYS A 3 -1.29 -5.06 13.95
C LYS A 3 -1.97 -6.43 13.96
N ARG A 4 -1.65 -7.24 14.97
CA ARG A 4 -2.30 -8.53 15.21
C ARG A 4 -3.65 -8.29 15.87
N GLY A 5 -4.73 -8.68 15.21
CA GLY A 5 -6.09 -8.69 15.75
C GLY A 5 -6.50 -10.09 16.20
N GLN A 6 -7.37 -10.18 17.21
CA GLN A 6 -8.02 -11.43 17.61
C GLN A 6 -9.50 -11.33 17.25
N GLY A 7 -9.99 -12.26 16.45
CA GLY A 7 -11.40 -12.40 16.11
C GLY A 7 -11.96 -13.72 16.63
N THR A 8 -13.27 -13.93 16.46
CA THR A 8 -13.97 -15.15 16.88
C THR A 8 -13.41 -16.43 16.24
N ARG A 9 -12.70 -16.30 15.11
CA ARG A 9 -12.07 -17.40 14.35
C ARG A 9 -10.55 -17.52 14.56
N GLY A 10 -9.95 -16.73 15.45
CA GLY A 10 -8.51 -16.76 15.74
C GLY A 10 -7.79 -15.44 15.46
N TRP A 11 -6.45 -15.53 15.32
CA TRP A 11 -5.59 -14.37 15.08
C TRP A 11 -5.56 -13.99 13.60
N PHE A 12 -5.57 -12.69 13.30
CA PHE A 12 -5.41 -12.16 11.95
C PHE A 12 -4.47 -10.96 11.95
N TYR A 13 -3.88 -10.68 10.79
CA TYR A 13 -3.11 -9.46 10.53
C TYR A 13 -3.85 -8.63 9.49
N SER A 14 -3.98 -7.34 9.74
CA SER A 14 -4.58 -6.40 8.79
C SER A 14 -3.51 -5.48 8.21
N PHE A 15 -3.48 -5.40 6.90
CA PHE A 15 -2.68 -4.44 6.14
C PHE A 15 -3.49 -3.98 4.92
N LYS A 16 -3.17 -2.80 4.39
CA LYS A 16 -3.69 -2.33 3.10
C LYS A 16 -2.62 -2.53 2.04
N LEU A 17 -3.04 -2.98 0.86
CA LEU A 17 -2.20 -3.11 -0.32
C LEU A 17 -2.65 -2.07 -1.35
N HIS A 18 -1.72 -1.26 -1.82
CA HIS A 18 -1.94 -0.30 -2.89
C HIS A 18 -1.08 -0.71 -4.08
N LEU A 19 -1.71 -0.79 -5.25
CA LEU A 19 -1.10 -1.26 -6.48
C LEU A 19 -1.39 -0.25 -7.59
N ILE A 20 -0.34 0.21 -8.26
CA ILE A 20 -0.45 1.04 -9.47
C ILE A 20 -0.03 0.16 -10.64
N ILE A 21 -0.96 -0.06 -11.57
CA ILE A 21 -0.76 -0.87 -12.77
C ILE A 21 -0.92 0.04 -13.98
N ASN A 22 -0.08 -0.17 -15.00
CA ASN A 22 -0.24 0.45 -16.30
C ASN A 22 -1.39 -0.18 -17.09
N ASP A 23 -1.84 0.46 -18.16
CA ASP A 23 -2.82 -0.09 -19.10
C ASP A 23 -2.34 -1.34 -19.84
N GLN A 24 -1.02 -1.58 -19.83
CA GLN A 24 -0.33 -2.74 -20.42
C GLN A 24 -0.12 -3.90 -19.44
N ASP A 25 -0.86 -3.95 -18.33
CA ASP A 25 -0.74 -4.96 -17.26
C ASP A 25 0.60 -4.94 -16.49
N ASP A 26 1.45 -3.94 -16.72
CA ASP A 26 2.70 -3.78 -15.99
C ASP A 26 2.48 -3.18 -14.59
N ILE A 27 3.07 -3.82 -13.58
CA ILE A 27 3.04 -3.32 -12.20
C ILE A 27 4.10 -2.25 -12.04
N ILE A 28 3.66 -1.00 -11.92
CA ILE A 28 4.55 0.16 -11.77
C ILE A 28 4.99 0.32 -10.32
N LEU A 29 4.08 0.12 -9.36
CA LEU A 29 4.38 0.32 -7.95
C LEU A 29 3.52 -0.57 -7.04
N VAL A 30 4.16 -1.17 -6.04
CA VAL A 30 3.52 -1.94 -4.98
C VAL A 30 3.86 -1.31 -3.64
N MET A 31 2.84 -0.90 -2.88
CA MET A 31 3.03 -0.35 -1.54
C MET A 31 2.16 -1.07 -0.53
N VAL A 32 2.78 -1.56 0.55
CA VAL A 32 2.09 -2.21 1.66
C VAL A 32 2.09 -1.29 2.87
N THR A 33 0.90 -0.90 3.34
CA THR A 33 0.74 0.00 4.49
C THR A 33 0.08 -0.72 5.65
N THR A 34 0.69 -0.61 6.84
CA THR A 34 0.29 -1.41 8.00
C THR A 34 -0.85 -0.82 8.83
N THR A 35 -1.33 0.39 8.52
CA THR A 35 -2.43 1.04 9.26
C THR A 35 -3.10 2.11 8.39
N ASN A 36 -4.20 2.68 8.88
CA ASN A 36 -5.03 3.72 8.25
C ASN A 36 -4.26 5.04 7.98
N ILE A 37 -3.28 5.03 7.09
CA ILE A 37 -2.77 6.24 6.46
C ILE A 37 -3.85 6.64 5.45
N GLY A 38 -4.34 7.87 5.55
CA GLY A 38 -5.37 8.38 4.65
C GLY A 38 -4.90 8.31 3.20
N ASP A 39 -5.79 7.90 2.31
CA ASP A 39 -5.42 7.54 0.93
C ASP A 39 -4.78 8.73 0.18
N GLY A 40 -5.17 9.97 0.49
CA GLY A 40 -4.55 11.17 -0.10
C GLY A 40 -3.07 11.36 0.24
N LYS A 41 -2.64 11.00 1.45
CA LYS A 41 -1.21 11.03 1.81
C LYS A 41 -0.43 9.91 1.13
N LEU A 42 -1.06 8.75 0.97
CA LEU A 42 -0.47 7.61 0.29
C LEU A 42 -0.29 7.86 -1.20
N MET A 43 -1.26 8.50 -1.86
CA MET A 43 -1.13 8.87 -3.28
C MET A 43 0.01 9.87 -3.50
N LEU A 44 0.19 10.85 -2.60
CA LEU A 44 1.31 11.79 -2.68
C LEU A 44 2.66 11.07 -2.52
N ASP A 45 2.76 10.17 -1.55
CA ASP A 45 3.98 9.39 -1.31
C ASP A 45 4.30 8.46 -2.49
N MET A 46 3.30 7.80 -3.06
CA MET A 46 3.47 6.97 -4.27
C MET A 46 3.92 7.80 -5.47
N THR A 47 3.35 8.98 -5.67
CA THR A 47 3.72 9.88 -6.77
C THR A 47 5.15 10.39 -6.60
N ASN A 48 5.55 10.77 -5.38
CA ASN A 48 6.91 11.21 -5.09
C ASN A 48 7.93 10.09 -5.34
N ASN A 49 7.67 8.87 -4.89
CA ASN A 49 8.55 7.72 -5.15
C ASN A 49 8.69 7.44 -6.66
N LEU A 50 7.58 7.58 -7.42
CA LEU A 50 7.59 7.44 -8.88
C LEU A 50 8.45 8.53 -9.54
N LEU A 51 8.33 9.78 -9.11
CA LEU A 51 9.13 10.89 -9.63
C LEU A 51 10.62 10.75 -9.29
N GLU A 52 10.96 10.27 -8.09
CA GLU A 52 12.34 9.97 -7.69
C GLU A 52 12.96 8.83 -8.51
N SER A 53 12.16 7.85 -8.97
CA SER A 53 12.66 6.76 -9.82
C SER A 53 12.98 7.17 -11.26
N LEU A 54 12.52 8.36 -11.68
CA LEU A 54 12.66 8.90 -13.03
C LEU A 54 13.85 9.86 -13.19
N TYR A 55 14.53 10.23 -12.10
CA TYR A 55 15.67 11.15 -12.06
C TYR A 55 16.97 10.41 -11.71
#